data_AF-A0A1H0KRI5-F1
#
_entry.id   AF-A0A1H0KRI5-F1
#
_cell.length_a   1.000
_cell.length_b   1.000
_cell.length_c   1.000
_cell.angle_alpha   90.00
_cell.angle_beta   90.00
_cell.angle_gamma   90.00
#
_symmetry.space_group_name_H-M   'P 1'
#
loop_
_entity.id
_entity.type
_entity.pdbx_description
1 polymer ?
#
loop_
_entity_poly.entity_id
_entity_poly.type
_entity_poly.pdbx_seq_one_letter_code
_entity_poly.pdbx_strand_id
1 'polypeptide(L)'
;MSPQTPPDVERVRYAVEDVVSHALDLVDRIVAAVQPVLAAQPAPRRSDLAVVEPVVAPVLADLDQPVQGAGFVAAVGLLEDARWWLEWFARDPDGRVQRLVTHSEPQAMGFYDYESLPWYLVPSTTGRPHVTGPYVDYVCTEEYTLTFSSPVMVGDRFLGVAGADIAVKSAEQRLLPALCAADRRLAVVNDDGRILSSNDGRHVCGDLLPDADARADAAHPVAGVPLSIVTLSD
;
A
#
# COMPACT_ATOMS: atom_id res chain seq x y z
N MET A 1 -35.85 0.16 1.22
CA MET A 1 -34.84 0.64 2.18
C MET A 1 -33.67 -0.30 2.06
N SER A 2 -32.50 0.18 1.63
CA SER A 2 -31.29 -0.64 1.68
C SER A 2 -31.03 -1.06 3.13
N PRO A 3 -30.62 -2.31 3.40
CA PRO A 3 -30.29 -2.73 4.75
C PRO A 3 -29.21 -1.79 5.31
N GLN A 4 -29.45 -1.26 6.50
CA GLN A 4 -28.49 -0.40 7.19
C GLN A 4 -27.28 -1.24 7.62
N THR A 5 -26.07 -0.76 7.31
CA THR A 5 -24.82 -1.42 7.75
C THR A 5 -24.83 -1.61 9.27
N PRO A 6 -24.53 -2.81 9.78
CA PRO A 6 -24.44 -3.05 11.22
C PRO A 6 -23.42 -2.12 11.92
N PRO A 7 -23.67 -1.65 13.16
CA PRO A 7 -22.79 -0.70 13.83
C PRO A 7 -21.37 -1.22 14.11
N ASP A 8 -21.21 -2.52 14.30
CA ASP A 8 -19.91 -3.18 14.46
C ASP A 8 -19.12 -3.24 13.15
N VAL A 9 -19.78 -3.56 12.03
CA VAL A 9 -19.20 -3.45 10.69
C VAL A 9 -18.74 -2.02 10.40
N GLU A 10 -19.54 -1.02 10.77
CA GLU A 10 -19.19 0.39 10.56
C GLU A 10 -17.95 0.81 11.38
N ARG A 11 -17.80 0.30 12.61
CA ARG A 11 -16.59 0.53 13.41
C ARG A 11 -15.34 -0.07 12.77
N VAL A 12 -15.45 -1.30 12.25
CA VAL A 12 -14.34 -1.94 11.53
C VAL A 12 -14.02 -1.18 10.25
N ARG A 13 -15.05 -0.76 9.51
CA ARG A 13 -14.89 0.10 8.32
C ARG A 13 -14.11 1.36 8.64
N TYR A 14 -14.49 2.10 9.68
CA TYR A 14 -13.76 3.30 10.08
C TYR A 14 -12.29 3.00 10.41
N ALA A 15 -12.00 1.89 11.08
CA ALA A 15 -10.62 1.48 11.35
C ALA A 15 -9.84 1.15 10.07
N VAL A 16 -10.47 0.52 9.07
CA VAL A 16 -9.84 0.28 7.76
C VAL A 16 -9.61 1.59 7.03
N GLU A 17 -10.60 2.48 6.98
CA GLU A 17 -10.51 3.80 6.32
C GLU A 17 -9.44 4.68 6.97
N ASP A 18 -9.27 4.62 8.30
CA ASP A 18 -8.18 5.28 9.03
C ASP A 18 -6.81 4.78 8.56
N VAL A 19 -6.56 3.46 8.58
CA VAL A 19 -5.30 2.86 8.13
C VAL A 19 -5.00 3.22 6.67
N VAL A 20 -6.01 3.14 5.80
CA VAL A 20 -5.90 3.45 4.37
C VAL A 20 -5.59 4.92 4.15
N SER A 21 -6.25 5.83 4.86
CA SER A 21 -6.06 7.28 4.68
C SER A 21 -4.63 7.71 5.00
N HIS A 22 -4.01 7.15 6.04
CA HIS A 22 -2.60 7.40 6.35
C HIS A 22 -1.65 7.12 5.17
N ALA A 23 -1.86 6.02 4.44
CA ALA A 23 -1.04 5.68 3.27
C ALA A 23 -1.38 6.54 2.06
N LEU A 24 -2.67 6.69 1.73
CA LEU A 24 -3.10 7.45 0.55
C LEU A 24 -2.76 8.94 0.66
N ASP A 25 -2.90 9.55 1.83
CA ASP A 25 -2.51 10.94 2.06
C ASP A 25 -1.01 11.15 1.81
N LEU A 26 -0.16 10.19 2.21
CA LEU A 26 1.27 10.27 1.92
C LEU A 26 1.56 10.07 0.43
N VAL A 27 0.89 9.11 -0.21
CA VAL A 27 1.00 8.89 -1.66
C VAL A 27 0.65 10.15 -2.43
N ASP A 28 -0.47 10.80 -2.11
CA ASP A 28 -0.91 12.04 -2.75
C ASP A 28 0.09 13.18 -2.56
N ARG A 29 0.70 13.29 -1.37
CA ARG A 29 1.76 14.27 -1.10
C ARG A 29 3.01 14.00 -1.94
N ILE A 30 3.39 12.73 -2.14
CA ILE A 30 4.52 12.36 -3.00
C ILE A 30 4.20 12.70 -4.46
N VAL A 31 3.00 12.37 -4.95
CA VAL A 31 2.54 12.75 -6.31
C VAL A 31 2.65 14.26 -6.49
N ALA A 32 2.10 15.04 -5.56
CA ALA A 32 2.08 16.50 -5.61
C ALA A 32 3.49 17.12 -5.58
N ALA A 33 4.46 16.48 -4.94
CA ALA A 33 5.85 16.93 -4.88
C ALA A 33 6.64 16.57 -6.15
N VAL A 34 6.48 15.34 -6.65
CA VAL A 34 7.29 14.80 -7.76
C VAL A 34 6.79 15.27 -9.12
N GLN A 35 5.47 15.28 -9.33
CA GLN A 35 4.84 15.61 -10.62
C GLN A 35 5.32 16.96 -11.20
N PRO A 36 5.30 18.10 -10.48
CA PRO A 36 5.73 19.38 -11.05
C PRO A 36 7.23 19.41 -11.38
N VAL A 37 8.07 18.73 -10.58
CA VAL A 37 9.51 18.67 -10.82
C VAL A 37 9.78 17.92 -12.13
N LEU A 38 9.20 16.74 -12.30
CA LEU A 38 9.41 15.93 -13.51
C LEU A 38 8.74 16.56 -14.75
N ALA A 39 7.63 17.29 -14.58
CA ALA A 39 7.00 18.04 -15.68
C ALA A 39 7.89 19.15 -16.23
N ALA A 40 8.72 19.77 -15.38
CA ALA A 40 9.60 20.87 -15.74
C ALA A 40 10.93 20.42 -16.37
N GLN A 41 11.29 19.13 -16.23
CA GLN A 41 12.57 18.59 -16.67
C GLN A 41 12.43 17.79 -17.97
N PRO A 42 13.00 18.25 -19.10
CA PRO A 42 13.01 17.47 -20.35
C PRO A 42 13.77 16.15 -20.22
N ALA A 43 14.78 16.13 -19.33
CA ALA A 43 15.74 15.06 -19.13
C ALA A 43 15.98 14.84 -17.62
N PRO A 44 15.01 14.24 -16.90
CA PRO A 44 15.12 14.05 -15.46
C PRO A 44 16.28 13.14 -15.06
N ARG A 45 16.86 13.37 -13.89
CA ARG A 45 17.91 12.56 -13.26
C ARG A 45 17.51 12.17 -11.85
N ARG A 46 18.23 11.23 -11.24
CA ARG A 46 17.98 10.83 -9.84
C ARG A 46 18.01 11.99 -8.85
N SER A 47 18.88 12.98 -9.07
CA SER A 47 18.96 14.17 -8.21
C SER A 47 17.68 15.01 -8.19
N ASP A 48 16.86 14.96 -9.25
CA ASP A 48 15.57 15.67 -9.29
C ASP A 48 14.55 15.05 -8.32
N LEU A 49 14.75 13.79 -7.91
CA LEU A 49 13.87 13.09 -6.96
C LEU A 49 14.19 13.39 -5.49
N ALA A 50 15.18 14.24 -5.20
CA ALA A 50 15.53 14.66 -3.84
C ALA A 50 14.35 15.33 -3.09
N VAL A 51 13.29 15.74 -3.80
CA VAL A 51 12.04 16.26 -3.22
C VAL A 51 11.22 15.21 -2.48
N VAL A 52 11.49 13.91 -2.66
CA VAL A 52 10.73 12.83 -2.00
C VAL A 52 11.08 12.74 -0.52
N GLU A 53 12.36 12.82 -0.15
CA GLU A 53 12.82 12.63 1.23
C GLU A 53 12.13 13.58 2.23
N PRO A 54 12.04 14.91 1.98
CA PRO A 54 11.37 15.82 2.90
C PRO A 54 9.87 15.54 3.08
N VAL A 55 9.23 14.86 2.13
CA VAL A 55 7.81 14.49 2.20
C VAL A 55 7.62 13.26 3.08
N VAL A 56 8.46 12.23 2.90
CA VAL A 56 8.29 10.92 3.54
C VAL A 56 8.95 10.86 4.91
N ALA A 57 10.11 11.49 5.10
CA ALA A 57 10.90 11.35 6.33
C ALA A 57 10.14 11.74 7.60
N PRO A 58 9.33 12.82 7.66
CA PRO A 58 8.56 13.15 8.85
C PRO A 58 7.50 12.10 9.21
N VAL A 59 6.86 11.47 8.22
CA VAL A 59 5.85 10.43 8.44
C VAL A 59 6.51 9.13 8.88
N LEU A 60 7.62 8.77 8.24
CA LEU A 60 8.36 7.56 8.61
C LEU A 60 9.04 7.70 9.99
N ALA A 61 9.44 8.90 10.42
CA ALA A 61 10.01 9.14 11.74
C ALA A 61 8.98 9.12 12.88
N ASP A 62 7.70 9.27 12.57
CA ASP A 62 6.60 9.18 13.53
C ASP A 62 6.23 7.69 13.75
N LEU A 63 6.59 7.16 14.92
CA LEU A 63 6.35 5.76 15.27
C LEU A 63 4.87 5.43 15.48
N ASP A 64 4.02 6.45 15.63
CA ASP A 64 2.58 6.25 15.67
C ASP A 64 1.99 6.03 14.27
N GLN A 65 2.72 6.36 13.18
CA GLN A 65 2.25 6.15 11.80
C GLN A 65 2.34 4.67 11.39
N PRO A 66 1.29 4.13 10.72
CA PRO A 66 1.29 2.75 10.27
C PRO A 66 2.20 2.51 9.04
N VAL A 67 2.62 3.59 8.36
CA VAL A 67 3.43 3.52 7.14
C VAL A 67 4.88 3.20 7.47
N GLN A 68 5.38 2.07 6.97
CA GLN A 68 6.74 1.58 7.22
C GLN A 68 7.75 1.97 6.14
N GLY A 69 7.26 2.21 4.92
CA GLY A 69 8.07 2.63 3.79
C GLY A 69 7.23 3.45 2.81
N ALA A 70 7.86 4.37 2.11
CA ALA A 70 7.20 5.19 1.09
C ALA A 70 8.21 5.83 0.15
N GLY A 71 7.74 6.18 -1.03
CA GLY A 71 8.56 6.93 -1.98
C GLY A 71 8.02 6.93 -3.39
N PHE A 72 8.93 7.09 -4.34
CA PHE A 72 8.62 7.15 -5.76
C PHE A 72 9.46 6.15 -6.55
N VAL A 73 8.82 5.41 -7.43
CA VAL A 73 9.44 4.46 -8.36
C VAL A 73 9.29 5.00 -9.78
N ALA A 74 10.41 5.31 -10.42
CA ALA A 74 10.40 5.95 -11.74
C ALA A 74 9.85 5.02 -12.83
N ALA A 75 9.27 5.59 -13.88
CA ALA A 75 9.06 4.89 -15.14
C ALA A 75 10.40 4.37 -15.66
N VAL A 76 10.42 3.12 -16.16
CA VAL A 76 11.66 2.51 -16.64
C VAL A 76 12.20 3.29 -17.84
N GLY A 77 13.47 3.70 -17.74
CA GLY A 77 14.13 4.55 -18.72
C GLY A 77 13.72 6.03 -18.67
N LEU A 78 12.98 6.47 -17.65
CA LEU A 78 12.64 7.90 -17.48
C LEU A 78 13.86 8.75 -17.13
N LEU A 79 14.72 8.25 -16.23
CA LEU A 79 15.87 9.00 -15.75
C LEU A 79 17.06 8.80 -16.69
N GLU A 80 17.77 9.87 -17.02
CA GLU A 80 18.92 9.80 -17.92
C GLU A 80 20.10 8.99 -17.33
N ASP A 81 20.24 9.02 -16.00
CA ASP A 81 21.38 8.42 -15.30
C ASP A 81 21.06 7.09 -14.61
N ALA A 82 19.84 6.56 -14.77
CA ALA A 82 19.44 5.24 -14.28
C ALA A 82 18.21 4.69 -15.02
N ARG A 83 18.33 3.48 -15.59
CA ARG A 83 17.20 2.84 -16.29
C ARG A 83 16.10 2.39 -15.32
N TRP A 84 16.48 1.84 -14.16
CA TRP A 84 15.56 1.51 -13.06
C TRP A 84 15.97 2.29 -11.81
N TRP A 85 15.01 2.94 -11.17
CA TRP A 85 15.30 3.68 -9.95
C TRP A 85 14.11 3.72 -9.00
N LEU A 86 14.41 3.51 -7.72
CA LEU A 86 13.49 3.66 -6.59
C LEU A 86 14.05 4.75 -5.68
N GLU A 87 13.39 5.90 -5.63
CA GLU A 87 13.63 6.89 -4.58
C GLU A 87 12.70 6.55 -3.41
N TRP A 88 13.07 5.50 -2.67
CA TRP A 88 12.24 4.88 -1.64
C TRP A 88 12.91 4.91 -0.27
N PHE A 89 12.14 5.21 0.76
CA PHE A 89 12.61 5.30 2.14
C PHE A 89 11.81 4.35 3.01
N ALA A 90 12.48 3.74 3.99
CA ALA A 90 11.84 2.85 4.95
C ALA A 90 12.45 3.06 6.34
N ARG A 91 11.69 2.65 7.36
CA ARG A 91 12.24 2.50 8.71
C ARG A 91 13.09 1.24 8.80
N ASP A 92 14.29 1.37 9.34
CA ASP A 92 15.09 0.22 9.75
C ASP A 92 14.55 -0.40 11.06
N PRO A 93 15.04 -1.58 11.48
CA PRO A 93 14.62 -2.21 12.74
C PRO A 93 14.88 -1.37 14.00
N ASP A 94 15.79 -0.39 13.95
CA ASP A 94 16.07 0.55 15.03
C ASP A 94 15.11 1.78 14.98
N GLY A 95 14.18 1.81 14.03
CA GLY A 95 13.22 2.90 13.83
C GLY A 95 13.79 4.12 13.09
N ARG A 96 15.00 4.03 12.52
CA ARG A 96 15.62 5.11 11.76
C ARG A 96 15.14 5.11 10.32
N VAL A 97 14.82 6.28 9.81
CA VAL A 97 14.48 6.46 8.39
C VAL A 97 15.75 6.40 7.55
N GLN A 98 15.75 5.54 6.54
CA GLN A 98 16.84 5.42 5.58
C GLN A 98 16.31 5.18 4.17
N ARG A 99 17.07 5.66 3.17
CA ARG A 99 16.78 5.33 1.77
C ARG A 99 17.14 3.87 1.51
N LEU A 100 16.25 3.13 0.85
CA LEU A 100 16.54 1.80 0.38
C LEU A 100 17.59 1.85 -0.74
N VAL A 101 18.60 1.00 -0.64
CA VAL A 101 19.64 0.86 -1.66
C VAL A 101 19.30 -0.38 -2.48
N THR A 102 18.65 -0.17 -3.63
CA THR A 102 18.40 -1.22 -4.63
C THR A 102 19.44 -1.17 -5.74
N HIS A 103 19.77 -2.31 -6.32
CA HIS A 103 20.65 -2.34 -7.49
C HIS A 103 19.84 -2.14 -8.78
N SER A 104 20.27 -1.18 -9.60
CA SER A 104 19.62 -0.82 -10.88
C SER A 104 20.07 -1.69 -12.05
N GLU A 105 21.16 -2.45 -11.90
CA GLU A 105 21.71 -3.30 -12.95
C GLU A 105 21.04 -4.68 -12.97
N PRO A 106 20.46 -5.13 -14.10
CA PRO A 106 19.76 -6.43 -14.20
C PRO A 106 20.60 -7.65 -13.86
N GLN A 107 21.93 -7.53 -13.94
CA GLN A 107 22.87 -8.61 -13.64
C GLN A 107 23.37 -8.59 -12.20
N ALA A 108 23.05 -7.54 -11.42
CA ALA A 108 23.46 -7.45 -10.04
C ALA A 108 22.58 -8.36 -9.15
N MET A 109 23.20 -8.98 -8.15
CA MET A 109 22.42 -9.55 -7.04
C MET A 109 21.65 -8.42 -6.35
N GLY A 110 20.35 -8.58 -6.14
CA GLY A 110 19.47 -7.53 -5.60
C GLY A 110 18.90 -6.57 -6.64
N PHE A 111 18.92 -6.93 -7.94
CA PHE A 111 18.11 -6.25 -8.95
C PHE A 111 16.62 -6.44 -8.65
N TYR A 112 15.86 -5.34 -8.68
CA TYR A 112 14.43 -5.36 -8.41
C TYR A 112 13.64 -5.02 -9.67
N ASP A 113 13.13 -6.06 -10.33
CA ASP A 113 12.22 -5.94 -11.48
C ASP A 113 10.79 -5.66 -11.00
N TYR A 114 10.53 -4.39 -10.68
CA TYR A 114 9.21 -3.97 -10.25
C TYR A 114 8.19 -3.91 -11.40
N GLU A 115 8.60 -3.99 -12.68
CA GLU A 115 7.68 -3.83 -13.81
C GLU A 115 6.58 -4.91 -13.82
N SER A 116 6.90 -6.08 -13.28
CA SER A 116 5.96 -7.22 -13.19
C SER A 116 5.09 -7.22 -11.92
N LEU A 117 5.39 -6.35 -10.94
CA LEU A 117 4.72 -6.38 -9.65
C LEU A 117 3.39 -5.61 -9.70
N PRO A 118 2.28 -6.15 -9.14
CA PRO A 118 0.96 -5.53 -9.29
C PRO A 118 0.88 -4.07 -8.83
N TRP A 119 1.58 -3.71 -7.75
CA TRP A 119 1.63 -2.35 -7.21
C TRP A 119 2.26 -1.34 -8.18
N TYR A 120 3.00 -1.80 -9.19
CA TYR A 120 3.56 -0.95 -10.25
C TYR A 120 2.82 -1.15 -11.58
N LEU A 121 2.59 -2.40 -11.97
CA LEU A 121 1.98 -2.78 -13.23
C LEU A 121 0.55 -2.25 -13.36
N VAL A 122 -0.27 -2.34 -12.30
CA VAL A 122 -1.67 -1.92 -12.38
C VAL A 122 -1.78 -0.39 -12.51
N PRO A 123 -1.12 0.45 -11.69
CA PRO A 123 -1.14 1.89 -11.90
C PRO A 123 -0.57 2.33 -13.25
N SER A 124 0.53 1.73 -13.70
CA SER A 124 1.17 2.09 -14.97
C SER A 124 0.30 1.78 -16.20
N THR A 125 -0.48 0.70 -16.15
CA THR A 125 -1.35 0.29 -17.27
C THR A 125 -2.73 0.92 -17.23
N THR A 126 -3.28 1.18 -16.03
CA THR A 126 -4.65 1.69 -15.86
C THR A 126 -4.72 3.21 -15.69
N GLY A 127 -3.61 3.85 -15.28
CA GLY A 127 -3.60 5.26 -14.89
C GLY A 127 -4.44 5.55 -13.63
N ARG A 128 -4.70 4.54 -12.80
CA ARG A 128 -5.50 4.66 -11.57
C ARG A 128 -4.72 4.18 -10.34
N PRO A 129 -5.05 4.71 -9.14
CA PRO A 129 -4.53 4.16 -7.89
C PRO A 129 -4.84 2.68 -7.73
N HIS A 130 -3.97 1.95 -7.03
CA HIS A 130 -4.10 0.53 -6.76
C HIS A 130 -3.55 0.19 -5.37
N VAL A 131 -4.13 -0.83 -4.74
CA VAL A 131 -3.60 -1.41 -3.51
C VAL A 131 -3.30 -2.87 -3.78
N THR A 132 -2.08 -3.30 -3.46
CA THR A 132 -1.66 -4.69 -3.55
C THR A 132 -1.46 -5.25 -2.16
N GLY A 133 -1.98 -6.45 -1.92
CA GLY A 133 -1.73 -7.23 -0.71
C GLY A 133 -2.99 -7.71 0.00
N PRO A 134 -2.83 -8.40 1.14
CA PRO A 134 -1.53 -8.68 1.78
C PRO A 134 -0.65 -9.62 0.95
N TYR A 135 0.65 -9.29 0.81
CA TYR A 135 1.65 -10.15 0.15
C TYR A 135 2.98 -10.10 0.90
N VAL A 136 3.84 -11.10 0.73
CA VAL A 136 5.19 -11.07 1.31
C VAL A 136 6.10 -10.25 0.40
N ASP A 137 6.61 -9.13 0.93
CA ASP A 137 7.58 -8.30 0.23
C ASP A 137 8.99 -8.88 0.44
N TYR A 138 9.38 -9.84 -0.39
CA TYR A 138 10.68 -10.49 -0.34
C TYR A 138 11.87 -9.57 -0.66
N VAL A 139 11.65 -8.30 -1.01
CA VAL A 139 12.70 -7.43 -1.54
C VAL A 139 13.03 -6.26 -0.63
N CYS A 140 12.05 -5.59 -0.01
CA CYS A 140 12.35 -4.45 0.86
C CYS A 140 12.30 -4.79 2.35
N THR A 141 11.40 -5.68 2.79
CA THR A 141 11.12 -5.89 4.22
C THR A 141 11.10 -7.35 4.70
N GLU A 142 10.91 -8.33 3.81
CA GLU A 142 10.55 -9.72 4.14
C GLU A 142 9.28 -9.84 5.01
N GLU A 143 8.46 -8.79 5.05
CA GLU A 143 7.24 -8.73 5.84
C GLU A 143 5.98 -8.84 4.97
N TYR A 144 4.89 -9.30 5.58
CA TYR A 144 3.57 -9.19 4.97
C TYR A 144 3.19 -7.71 4.90
N THR A 145 2.92 -7.22 3.69
CA THR A 145 2.76 -5.80 3.39
C THR A 145 1.52 -5.54 2.55
N LEU A 146 0.92 -4.38 2.79
CA LEU A 146 0.00 -3.70 1.88
C LEU A 146 0.74 -2.54 1.21
N THR A 147 0.75 -2.50 -0.12
CA THR A 147 1.35 -1.41 -0.88
C THR A 147 0.26 -0.60 -1.55
N PHE A 148 0.17 0.66 -1.17
CA PHE A 148 -0.73 1.66 -1.74
C PHE A 148 0.04 2.42 -2.80
N SER A 149 -0.53 2.56 -3.98
CA SER A 149 0.18 3.08 -5.15
C SER A 149 -0.71 4.00 -5.97
N SER A 150 -0.15 5.10 -6.47
CA SER A 150 -0.82 6.03 -7.37
C SER A 150 0.11 6.41 -8.53
N PRO A 151 -0.37 6.42 -9.78
CA PRO A 151 0.46 6.76 -10.92
C PRO A 151 0.74 8.26 -10.94
N VAL A 152 1.99 8.63 -11.18
CA VAL A 152 2.40 10.02 -11.44
C VAL A 152 2.33 10.26 -12.94
N MET A 153 1.43 11.15 -13.36
CA MET A 153 1.13 11.43 -14.77
C MET A 153 1.38 12.91 -15.11
N VAL A 154 1.83 13.19 -16.34
CA VAL A 154 1.79 14.55 -16.91
C VAL A 154 1.07 14.48 -18.26
N GLY A 155 -0.16 14.96 -18.30
CA GLY A 155 -1.10 14.59 -19.37
C GLY A 155 -1.27 13.07 -19.39
N ASP A 156 -1.12 12.48 -20.57
CA ASP A 156 -1.20 11.01 -20.76
C ASP A 156 0.16 10.29 -20.57
N ARG A 157 1.22 11.03 -20.22
CA ARG A 157 2.56 10.45 -20.02
C ARG A 157 2.72 9.92 -18.59
N PHE A 158 2.95 8.62 -18.46
CA PHE A 158 3.33 7.97 -17.22
C PHE A 158 4.78 8.27 -16.85
N LEU A 159 4.99 8.73 -15.61
CA LEU A 159 6.31 9.06 -15.07
C LEU A 159 6.78 8.08 -14.00
N GLY A 160 5.90 7.25 -13.47
CA GLY A 160 6.23 6.32 -12.38
C GLY A 160 5.08 6.20 -11.39
N VAL A 161 5.37 5.58 -10.25
CA VAL A 161 4.39 5.32 -9.18
C VAL A 161 4.88 5.96 -7.89
N ALA A 162 4.02 6.74 -7.24
CA ALA A 162 4.16 7.08 -5.84
C ALA A 162 3.57 5.94 -5.00
N GLY A 163 4.24 5.55 -3.92
CA GLY A 163 3.78 4.45 -3.10
C GLY A 163 4.04 4.62 -1.60
N ALA A 164 3.27 3.89 -0.81
CA ALA A 164 3.42 3.75 0.63
C ALA A 164 3.09 2.31 1.05
N ASP A 165 3.89 1.76 1.95
CA ASP A 165 3.78 0.43 2.49
C ASP A 165 3.30 0.48 3.93
N ILE A 166 2.34 -0.37 4.25
CA ILE A 166 1.91 -0.66 5.63
C ILE A 166 2.20 -2.12 5.91
N ALA A 167 2.95 -2.40 6.98
CA ALA A 167 3.09 -3.76 7.50
C ALA A 167 1.71 -4.27 7.92
N VAL A 168 1.38 -5.49 7.54
CA VAL A 168 0.14 -6.13 7.95
C VAL A 168 0.03 -6.15 9.47
N LYS A 169 1.13 -6.39 10.19
CA LYS A 169 1.16 -6.29 11.65
C LYS A 169 0.67 -4.93 12.18
N SER A 170 1.09 -3.83 11.55
CA SER A 170 0.65 -2.48 11.92
C SER A 170 -0.82 -2.25 11.58
N ALA A 171 -1.30 -2.77 10.45
CA ALA A 171 -2.72 -2.76 10.12
C ALA A 171 -3.54 -3.55 11.15
N GLU A 172 -3.14 -4.79 11.47
CA GLU A 172 -3.81 -5.64 12.47
C GLU A 172 -3.88 -4.95 13.84
N GLN A 173 -2.79 -4.33 14.31
CA GLN A 173 -2.79 -3.60 15.58
C GLN A 173 -3.86 -2.49 15.65
N ARG A 174 -4.17 -1.86 14.51
CA ARG A 174 -5.20 -0.81 14.41
C ARG A 174 -6.61 -1.37 14.20
N LEU A 175 -6.73 -2.50 13.51
CA LEU A 175 -8.02 -3.14 13.20
C LEU A 175 -8.55 -3.98 14.37
N LEU A 176 -7.68 -4.67 15.11
CA LEU A 176 -8.04 -5.62 16.17
C LEU A 176 -8.95 -5.01 17.26
N PRO A 177 -8.75 -3.77 17.75
CA PRO A 177 -9.66 -3.20 18.74
C PRO A 177 -11.12 -3.13 18.26
N ALA A 178 -11.34 -2.75 16.99
CA ALA A 178 -12.69 -2.69 16.41
C ALA A 178 -13.26 -4.09 16.15
N LEU A 179 -12.43 -5.00 15.64
CA LEU A 179 -12.79 -6.40 15.38
C LEU A 179 -13.16 -7.15 16.68
N CYS A 180 -12.38 -7.00 17.75
CA CYS A 180 -12.64 -7.62 19.05
C CYS A 180 -13.88 -7.05 19.75
N ALA A 181 -14.26 -5.80 19.44
CA ALA A 181 -15.47 -5.16 19.96
C ALA A 181 -16.74 -5.49 19.16
N ALA A 182 -16.63 -6.26 18.08
CA ALA A 182 -17.76 -6.73 17.31
C ALA A 182 -18.40 -7.97 17.98
N ASP A 183 -19.73 -7.99 18.06
CA ASP A 183 -20.47 -9.16 18.56
C ASP A 183 -20.48 -10.30 17.52
N ARG A 184 -20.16 -9.97 16.26
CA ARG A 184 -20.12 -10.86 15.11
C ARG A 184 -18.69 -11.27 14.80
N ARG A 185 -18.55 -12.42 14.15
CA ARG A 185 -17.29 -12.82 13.52
C ARG A 185 -17.11 -12.04 12.22
N LEU A 186 -16.04 -11.27 12.13
CA LEU A 186 -15.74 -10.37 11.03
C LEU A 186 -14.29 -10.61 10.56
N ALA A 187 -14.10 -10.56 9.25
CA ALA A 187 -12.79 -10.50 8.63
C ALA A 187 -12.70 -9.30 7.68
N VAL A 188 -11.52 -8.71 7.57
CA VAL A 188 -11.16 -7.79 6.50
C VAL A 188 -10.39 -8.59 5.46
N VAL A 189 -10.87 -8.58 4.22
CA VAL A 189 -10.28 -9.32 3.10
C VAL A 189 -9.98 -8.40 1.93
N ASN A 190 -9.04 -8.78 1.08
CA ASN A 190 -8.84 -8.15 -0.22
C ASN A 190 -9.80 -8.72 -1.29
N ASP A 191 -9.75 -8.17 -2.51
CA ASP A 191 -10.60 -8.62 -3.63
C ASP A 191 -10.37 -10.09 -4.05
N ASP A 192 -9.22 -10.68 -3.73
CA ASP A 192 -8.94 -12.11 -3.95
C ASP A 192 -9.45 -13.00 -2.80
N GLY A 193 -10.11 -12.42 -1.79
CA GLY A 193 -10.58 -13.12 -0.59
C GLY A 193 -9.46 -13.42 0.42
N ARG A 194 -8.27 -12.84 0.26
CA ARG A 194 -7.16 -13.03 1.20
C ARG A 194 -7.39 -12.20 2.46
N ILE A 195 -7.30 -12.85 3.61
CA ILE A 195 -7.55 -12.25 4.92
C ILE A 195 -6.40 -11.32 5.29
N LEU A 196 -6.74 -10.07 5.60
CA LEU A 196 -5.84 -9.09 6.21
C LEU A 196 -5.87 -9.21 7.73
N SER A 197 -7.06 -9.29 8.33
CA SER A 197 -7.25 -9.43 9.77
C SER A 197 -8.64 -9.97 10.09
N SER A 198 -8.80 -10.65 11.23
CA SER A 198 -10.05 -11.30 11.65
C SER A 198 -10.13 -11.38 13.17
N ASN A 199 -11.36 -11.49 13.72
CA ASN A 199 -11.59 -11.85 15.12
C ASN A 199 -11.91 -13.34 15.35
N ASP A 200 -11.80 -14.19 14.32
CA ASP A 200 -11.93 -15.65 14.42
C ASP A 200 -10.56 -16.33 14.25
N GLY A 201 -10.16 -17.14 15.25
CA GLY A 201 -8.88 -17.85 15.24
C GLY A 201 -8.75 -18.94 14.18
N ARG A 202 -9.82 -19.30 13.46
CA ARG A 202 -9.80 -20.20 12.31
C ARG A 202 -9.46 -19.49 10.99
N HIS A 203 -9.52 -18.15 10.97
CA HIS A 203 -9.36 -17.31 9.78
C HIS A 203 -8.20 -16.34 10.01
N VAL A 204 -6.97 -16.79 9.80
CA VAL A 204 -5.77 -16.00 10.12
C VAL A 204 -5.30 -15.15 8.94
N CYS A 205 -4.50 -14.12 9.24
CA CYS A 205 -3.88 -13.27 8.22
C CYS A 205 -3.15 -14.11 7.16
N GLY A 206 -3.36 -13.76 5.89
CA GLY A 206 -2.72 -14.37 4.73
C GLY A 206 -3.50 -15.54 4.12
N ASP A 207 -4.43 -16.15 4.88
CA ASP A 207 -5.26 -17.24 4.36
C ASP A 207 -6.28 -16.74 3.34
N LEU A 208 -6.65 -17.60 2.39
CA LEU A 208 -7.81 -17.37 1.54
C LEU A 208 -9.07 -17.73 2.31
N LEU A 209 -10.02 -16.81 2.39
CA LEU A 209 -11.32 -17.05 2.99
C LEU A 209 -12.09 -18.08 2.13
N PRO A 210 -12.46 -19.26 2.67
CA PRO A 210 -13.25 -20.23 1.92
C PRO A 210 -14.65 -19.66 1.61
N ASP A 211 -15.15 -19.88 0.39
CA ASP A 211 -16.50 -19.42 -0.02
C ASP A 211 -17.61 -19.90 0.93
N ALA A 212 -17.45 -21.10 1.51
CA ALA A 212 -18.40 -21.66 2.47
C ALA A 212 -18.46 -20.90 3.81
N ASP A 213 -17.38 -20.21 4.16
CA ASP A 213 -17.25 -19.48 5.42
C ASP A 213 -17.69 -18.01 5.26
N ALA A 214 -17.69 -17.50 4.02
CA ALA A 214 -18.17 -16.16 3.70
C ALA A 214 -19.70 -16.12 3.60
N ARG A 215 -20.35 -15.24 4.36
CA ARG A 215 -21.77 -14.96 4.13
C ARG A 215 -21.91 -14.04 2.92
N ALA A 216 -22.35 -14.58 1.78
CA ALA A 216 -22.44 -13.90 0.49
C ALA A 216 -23.23 -12.56 0.53
N ASP A 217 -24.21 -12.42 1.43
CA ASP A 217 -25.02 -11.20 1.60
C ASP A 217 -24.42 -10.17 2.59
N ALA A 218 -23.17 -10.35 3.02
CA ALA A 218 -22.56 -9.57 4.11
C ALA A 218 -21.14 -9.06 3.79
N ALA A 219 -20.80 -8.91 2.51
CA ALA A 219 -19.59 -8.21 2.08
C ALA A 219 -19.85 -6.70 2.05
N HIS A 220 -19.04 -5.96 2.76
CA HIS A 220 -19.13 -4.52 2.96
C HIS A 220 -17.87 -3.86 2.37
N PRO A 221 -17.88 -3.48 1.09
CA PRO A 221 -16.69 -2.93 0.42
C PRO A 221 -16.28 -1.59 1.05
N VAL A 222 -14.99 -1.35 1.14
CA VAL A 222 -14.40 -0.08 1.57
C VAL A 222 -14.21 0.80 0.34
N ALA A 223 -14.63 2.07 0.43
CA ALA A 223 -14.58 2.95 -0.72
C ALA A 223 -13.13 3.26 -1.14
N GLY A 224 -12.84 3.18 -2.44
CA GLY A 224 -11.55 3.60 -3.00
C GLY A 224 -10.41 2.58 -2.89
N VAL A 225 -10.62 1.43 -2.25
CA VAL A 225 -9.60 0.38 -2.10
C VAL A 225 -10.20 -1.02 -2.30
N PRO A 226 -9.41 -2.01 -2.77
CA PRO A 226 -9.83 -3.40 -2.97
C PRO A 226 -9.88 -4.18 -1.65
N LEU A 227 -10.60 -3.64 -0.66
CA LEU A 227 -10.79 -4.23 0.66
C LEU A 227 -12.28 -4.29 1.00
N SER A 228 -12.70 -5.37 1.66
CA SER A 228 -14.06 -5.57 2.12
C SER A 228 -14.10 -6.12 3.55
N ILE A 229 -15.10 -5.70 4.33
CA ILE A 229 -15.44 -6.34 5.61
C ILE A 229 -16.45 -7.45 5.32
N VAL A 230 -16.16 -8.68 5.72
CA VAL A 230 -17.02 -9.84 5.52
C VAL A 230 -17.46 -10.40 6.86
N THR A 231 -18.76 -10.70 6.99
CA THR A 231 -19.26 -11.48 8.13
C THR A 231 -19.00 -12.96 7.92
N LEU A 232 -18.31 -13.57 8.88
CA LEU A 232 -17.97 -14.99 8.86
C LEU A 232 -19.14 -15.85 9.35
N SER A 233 -19.20 -17.09 8.87
CA SER A 233 -20.14 -18.11 9.30
C SER A 233 -19.68 -18.76 10.62
N ASP A 234 -20.62 -19.39 11.33
CA ASP A 234 -20.34 -20.08 12.60
C ASP A 234 -19.45 -21.32 12.43
#